data_AF-A0A9E0BQR7-F1
#
_entry.id   AF-A0A9E0BQR7-F1
#
_cell.length_a   1.000
_cell.length_b   1.000
_cell.length_c   1.000
_cell.angle_alpha   90.00
_cell.angle_beta   90.00
_cell.angle_gamma   90.00
#
_symmetry.space_group_name_H-M   'P 1'
#
loop_
_entity.id
_entity.type
_entity.pdbx_description
1 polymer ?
#
loop_
_entity_poly.entity_id
_entity_poly.type
_entity_poly.pdbx_seq_one_letter_code
_entity_poly.pdbx_strand_id
1 'polypeptide(L)'
;HMIVFGGAEDDHRTPDLWPNRVPLDAPMAVCDEIVGDRLKDVSCAPPYRLRIDLEKPIQPFRFELTPVDANEERRLRDLRDRLSAAMGVRKPGHESYGFHTQVGYLLEPFRADELAGFDAAFETWRGWLAGQVLELGAPDYCTFDDMLAFTPHLRLPER
;
A
#
# COMPACT_ATOMS: atom_id res chain seq x y z
N HIS A 1 -3.22 4.30 -6.03
CA HIS A 1 -3.26 4.44 -4.56
C HIS A 1 -1.91 3.96 -4.00
N MET A 2 -1.65 4.16 -2.71
CA MET A 2 -0.51 3.52 -2.02
C MET A 2 -1.05 2.66 -0.89
N ILE A 3 -0.68 1.38 -0.87
CA ILE A 3 -1.06 0.48 0.23
C ILE A 3 -0.21 0.83 1.45
N VAL A 4 -0.87 1.28 2.52
CA VAL A 4 -0.22 1.54 3.81
C VAL A 4 0.03 0.24 4.56
N PHE A 5 -0.96 -0.66 4.60
CA PHE A 5 -0.88 -1.99 5.20
C PHE A 5 -1.79 -2.96 4.43
N GLY A 6 -1.32 -4.16 4.10
CA GLY A 6 -2.13 -5.16 3.40
C GLY A 6 -3.06 -5.90 4.36
N GLY A 7 -4.37 -5.91 4.07
CA GLY A 7 -5.40 -6.58 4.87
C GLY A 7 -5.49 -8.09 4.68
N ALA A 8 -6.65 -8.66 5.00
CA ALA A 8 -6.97 -10.06 4.71
C ALA A 8 -7.15 -10.26 3.20
N GLU A 9 -6.69 -11.41 2.68
CA GLU A 9 -6.79 -11.76 1.26
C GLU A 9 -7.44 -13.15 1.15
N ASP A 10 -8.53 -13.26 0.38
CA ASP A 10 -9.35 -14.48 0.34
C ASP A 10 -8.56 -15.70 -0.17
N ASP A 11 -7.69 -15.48 -1.15
CA ASP A 11 -6.81 -16.50 -1.75
C ASP A 11 -5.67 -16.94 -0.79
N HIS A 12 -5.43 -16.23 0.31
CA HIS A 12 -4.31 -16.45 1.23
C HIS A 12 -4.76 -16.52 2.71
N ARG A 13 -5.71 -17.42 2.99
CA ARG A 13 -6.23 -17.70 4.35
C ARG A 13 -5.26 -18.52 5.20
N THR A 14 -4.23 -17.87 5.77
CA THR A 14 -3.28 -18.51 6.70
C THR A 14 -3.18 -17.78 8.04
N PRO A 15 -2.95 -18.48 9.17
CA PRO A 15 -2.90 -17.84 10.49
C PRO A 15 -1.89 -16.69 10.65
N ASP A 16 -0.82 -16.68 9.84
CA ASP A 16 0.24 -15.67 9.85
C ASP A 16 -0.06 -14.45 8.98
N LEU A 17 -1.01 -14.55 8.05
CA LEU A 17 -1.41 -13.47 7.13
C LEU A 17 -2.85 -12.98 7.38
N TRP A 18 -3.59 -13.65 8.26
CA TRP A 18 -4.99 -13.37 8.56
C TRP A 18 -5.17 -12.58 9.85
N PRO A 19 -6.16 -11.67 9.94
CA PRO A 19 -6.49 -10.98 11.18
C PRO A 19 -6.77 -11.97 12.32
N ASN A 20 -6.15 -11.74 13.47
CA ASN A 20 -6.34 -12.66 14.59
C ASN A 20 -7.80 -12.66 15.07
N ARG A 21 -8.24 -13.75 15.69
CA ARG A 21 -9.61 -13.89 16.24
C ARG A 21 -10.72 -13.71 15.18
N VAL A 22 -10.39 -13.81 13.89
CA VAL A 22 -11.34 -14.03 12.81
C VAL A 22 -11.14 -15.48 12.34
N PRO A 23 -12.18 -16.32 12.32
CA PRO A 23 -12.07 -17.67 11.76
C PRO A 23 -11.55 -17.65 10.33
N LEU A 24 -10.67 -18.59 9.98
CA LEU A 24 -10.09 -18.68 8.63
C LEU A 24 -11.14 -19.03 7.56
N ASP A 25 -12.28 -19.58 7.94
CA ASP A 25 -13.41 -19.93 7.08
C ASP A 25 -14.54 -18.87 7.13
N ALA A 26 -14.34 -17.77 7.86
CA ALA A 26 -15.32 -16.69 7.92
C ALA A 26 -15.54 -16.09 6.51
N PRO A 27 -16.78 -15.79 6.10
CA PRO A 27 -17.03 -15.05 4.87
C PRO A 27 -16.26 -13.72 4.87
N MET A 28 -15.73 -13.28 3.72
CA MET A 28 -14.95 -12.04 3.62
C MET A 28 -15.70 -10.84 4.21
N ALA A 29 -16.98 -10.69 3.90
CA ALA A 29 -17.81 -9.62 4.48
C ALA A 29 -17.83 -9.63 6.03
N VAL A 30 -17.77 -10.79 6.67
CA VAL A 30 -17.69 -10.88 8.14
C VAL A 30 -16.29 -10.50 8.63
N CYS A 31 -15.24 -10.91 7.92
CA CYS A 31 -13.88 -10.48 8.19
C CYS A 31 -13.77 -8.95 8.10
N ASP A 32 -14.35 -8.37 7.04
CA ASP A 32 -14.26 -6.95 6.74
C ASP A 32 -14.93 -6.08 7.80
N GLU A 33 -16.13 -6.45 8.25
CA GLU A 33 -16.82 -5.76 9.34
C GLU A 33 -16.01 -5.83 10.65
N ILE A 34 -15.50 -7.01 11.01
CA ILE A 34 -14.71 -7.19 12.24
C ILE A 34 -13.43 -6.36 12.19
N VAL A 35 -12.73 -6.34 11.05
CA VAL A 35 -11.52 -5.55 10.86
C VAL A 35 -11.84 -4.05 10.88
N GLY A 36 -12.87 -3.64 10.14
CA GLY A 36 -13.36 -2.26 10.09
C GLY A 36 -13.65 -1.72 11.49
N ASP A 37 -14.37 -2.49 12.32
CA ASP A 37 -14.65 -2.12 13.70
C ASP A 37 -13.38 -1.90 14.55
N ARG A 38 -12.38 -2.78 14.42
CA ARG A 38 -11.09 -2.63 15.15
C ARG A 38 -10.31 -1.40 14.70
N LEU A 39 -10.45 -1.01 13.44
CA LEU A 39 -9.71 0.11 12.86
C LEU A 39 -10.30 1.48 13.22
N LYS A 40 -11.54 1.55 13.74
CA LYS A 40 -12.17 2.80 14.22
C LYS A 40 -11.36 3.49 15.32
N ASP A 41 -10.60 2.73 16.12
CA ASP A 41 -9.77 3.28 17.18
C ASP A 41 -8.34 3.65 16.72
N VAL A 42 -7.99 3.33 15.46
CA VAL A 42 -6.67 3.63 14.89
C VAL A 42 -6.71 4.95 14.15
N SER A 43 -6.33 6.01 14.84
CA SER A 43 -6.29 7.34 14.24
C SER A 43 -4.98 7.65 13.51
N CYS A 44 -5.04 8.51 12.49
CA CYS A 44 -3.92 8.92 11.68
C CYS A 44 -3.66 10.42 11.81
N ALA A 45 -2.56 10.90 11.24
CA ALA A 45 -2.22 12.31 11.23
C ALA A 45 -1.73 12.66 9.82
N PRO A 46 -2.63 12.79 8.83
CA PRO A 46 -2.28 13.23 7.48
C PRO A 46 -1.93 14.74 7.47
N PRO A 47 -1.40 15.28 6.36
CA PRO A 47 -0.98 14.57 5.16
C PRO A 47 0.31 13.76 5.37
N TYR A 48 0.45 12.68 4.62
CA TYR A 48 1.69 11.91 4.48
C TYR A 48 2.40 12.33 3.21
N ARG A 49 3.67 12.71 3.32
CA ARG A 49 4.44 13.25 2.19
C ARG A 49 5.48 12.25 1.71
N LEU A 50 5.35 11.85 0.45
CA LEU A 50 6.27 10.91 -0.20
C LEU A 50 6.78 11.49 -1.52
N ARG A 51 7.83 10.89 -2.05
CA ARG A 51 8.34 11.13 -3.41
C ARG A 51 8.57 9.79 -4.09
N ILE A 52 8.63 9.79 -5.40
CA ILE A 52 9.08 8.61 -6.14
C ILE A 52 10.58 8.40 -5.85
N ASP A 53 10.95 7.17 -5.55
CA ASP A 53 12.33 6.77 -5.32
C ASP A 53 13.03 6.48 -6.65
N LEU A 54 13.70 7.51 -7.18
CA LEU A 54 14.41 7.43 -8.45
C LEU A 54 15.73 6.66 -8.35
N GLU A 55 16.19 6.29 -7.14
CA GLU A 55 17.41 5.49 -6.94
C GLU A 55 17.13 3.98 -7.04
N LYS A 56 15.87 3.56 -6.91
CA LYS A 56 15.47 2.15 -7.04
C LYS A 56 15.44 1.72 -8.51
N PRO A 57 15.72 0.43 -8.80
CA PRO A 57 15.52 -0.12 -10.13
C PRO A 57 14.08 0.11 -10.58
N ILE A 58 13.94 0.62 -11.80
CA ILE A 58 12.64 0.85 -12.39
C ILE A 58 11.99 -0.50 -12.67
N GLN A 59 10.75 -0.65 -12.22
CA GLN A 59 9.91 -1.78 -12.59
C GLN A 59 8.79 -1.26 -13.48
N PRO A 60 8.42 -1.98 -14.57
CA PRO A 60 7.31 -1.57 -15.41
C PRO A 60 6.05 -1.34 -14.59
N PHE A 61 5.51 -0.12 -14.68
CA PHE A 61 4.25 0.29 -14.05
C PHE A 61 4.20 0.20 -12.52
N ARG A 62 5.34 0.05 -11.84
CA ARG A 62 5.46 0.07 -10.38
C ARG A 62 6.48 1.11 -9.95
N PHE A 63 6.05 2.08 -9.17
CA PHE A 63 6.88 3.17 -8.68
C PHE A 63 7.09 3.02 -7.18
N GLU A 64 8.34 2.79 -6.77
CA GLU A 64 8.71 2.84 -5.36
C GLU A 64 8.54 4.27 -4.83
N LEU A 65 8.03 4.37 -3.62
CA LEU A 65 7.80 5.61 -2.91
C LEU A 65 8.66 5.62 -1.65
N THR A 66 9.34 6.75 -1.43
CA THR A 66 10.13 6.97 -0.22
C THR A 66 9.60 8.22 0.47
N PRO A 67 9.39 8.20 1.79
CA PRO A 67 8.99 9.40 2.54
C PRO A 67 9.99 10.53 2.35
N VAL A 68 9.51 11.78 2.34
CA VAL A 68 10.37 12.93 2.01
C VAL A 68 11.47 13.17 3.05
N ASP A 69 11.28 12.72 4.29
CA ASP A 69 12.25 12.79 5.36
C ASP A 69 12.08 11.65 6.39
N ALA A 70 13.01 11.58 7.34
CA ALA A 70 12.99 10.56 8.40
C ALA A 70 11.80 10.70 9.37
N ASN A 71 11.16 11.87 9.45
CA ASN A 71 9.99 12.06 10.29
C ASN A 71 8.72 11.49 9.65
N GLU A 72 8.54 11.70 8.35
CA GLU A 72 7.48 11.07 7.56
C GLU A 72 7.62 9.54 7.55
N GLU A 73 8.86 9.03 7.42
CA GLU A 73 9.16 7.60 7.55
C GLU A 73 8.66 7.06 8.90
N ARG A 74 9.07 7.68 10.01
CA ARG A 74 8.60 7.27 11.35
C ARG A 74 7.08 7.32 11.47
N ARG A 75 6.43 8.39 11.00
CA ARG A 75 4.96 8.53 11.06
C ARG A 75 4.23 7.41 10.32
N LEU A 76 4.74 7.00 9.15
CA LEU A 76 4.17 5.89 8.38
C LEU A 76 4.46 4.53 9.01
N ARG A 77 5.65 4.30 9.56
CA ARG A 77 6.00 3.05 10.27
C ARG A 77 5.17 2.89 11.54
N ASP A 78 5.05 3.93 12.36
CA ASP A 78 4.20 3.94 13.55
C ASP A 78 2.72 3.71 13.21
N LEU A 79 2.23 4.26 12.10
CA LEU A 79 0.88 3.96 11.63
C LEU A 79 0.75 2.48 11.27
N ARG A 80 1.71 1.92 10.52
CA ARG A 80 1.72 0.49 10.17
C ARG A 80 1.75 -0.41 11.40
N ASP A 81 2.55 -0.08 12.41
CA ASP A 81 2.60 -0.85 13.66
C ASP A 81 1.25 -0.85 14.39
N ARG A 82 0.56 0.28 14.43
CA ARG A 82 -0.76 0.37 15.06
C ARG A 82 -1.83 -0.37 14.26
N LEU A 83 -1.76 -0.31 12.92
CA LEU A 83 -2.62 -1.12 12.04
C LEU A 83 -2.38 -2.62 12.24
N SER A 84 -1.11 -3.04 12.29
CA SER A 84 -0.70 -4.42 12.58
C SER A 84 -1.25 -4.90 13.93
N ALA A 85 -1.11 -4.08 14.98
CA ALA A 85 -1.59 -4.40 16.31
C ALA A 85 -3.13 -4.51 16.36
N ALA A 86 -3.85 -3.59 15.70
CA ALA A 86 -5.31 -3.60 15.66
C ALA A 86 -5.88 -4.80 14.89
N MET A 87 -5.29 -5.14 13.73
CA MET A 87 -5.66 -6.35 12.99
C MET A 87 -5.17 -7.62 13.68
N GLY A 88 -4.13 -7.51 14.50
CA GLY A 88 -3.51 -8.63 15.19
C GLY A 88 -2.71 -9.55 14.27
N VAL A 89 -2.16 -9.00 13.19
CA VAL A 89 -1.36 -9.71 12.19
C VAL A 89 -0.07 -8.93 11.92
N ARG A 90 1.07 -9.61 11.86
CA ARG A 90 2.36 -9.02 11.49
C ARG A 90 2.95 -9.79 10.31
N LYS A 91 2.65 -9.30 9.10
CA LYS A 91 3.06 -9.95 7.84
C LYS A 91 4.59 -9.99 7.71
N PRO A 92 5.16 -11.00 7.03
CA PRO A 92 6.59 -11.02 6.68
C PRO A 92 7.01 -9.71 5.98
N GLY A 93 8.18 -9.18 6.37
CA GLY A 93 8.68 -7.92 5.83
C GLY A 93 7.99 -6.66 6.38
N HIS A 94 7.25 -6.74 7.49
CA HIS A 94 6.58 -5.59 8.10
C HIS A 94 7.52 -4.38 8.31
N GLU A 95 8.71 -4.62 8.87
CA GLU A 95 9.70 -3.57 9.15
C GLU A 95 10.33 -3.01 7.88
N SER A 96 10.54 -3.86 6.88
CA SER A 96 11.26 -3.55 5.64
C SER A 96 10.33 -3.24 4.46
N TYR A 97 9.03 -3.08 4.70
CA TYR A 97 8.04 -2.86 3.65
C TYR A 97 8.39 -1.64 2.79
N GLY A 98 8.46 -1.86 1.48
CA GLY A 98 8.63 -0.81 0.48
C GLY A 98 7.30 -0.23 0.05
N PHE A 99 7.09 1.06 0.33
CA PHE A 99 5.93 1.78 -0.17
C PHE A 99 6.03 1.92 -1.67
N HIS A 100 4.92 1.72 -2.37
CA HIS A 100 4.88 1.87 -3.82
C HIS A 100 3.48 2.21 -4.29
N THR A 101 3.38 2.73 -5.51
CA THR A 101 2.14 2.83 -6.26
C THR A 101 2.25 1.99 -7.53
N GLN A 102 1.20 1.24 -7.82
CA GLN A 102 1.05 0.46 -9.04
C GLN A 102 0.15 1.23 -10.01
N VAL A 103 0.54 1.33 -11.28
CA VAL A 103 -0.26 1.96 -12.34
C VAL A 103 -0.66 1.00 -13.47
N GLY A 104 -0.18 -0.24 -13.41
CA GLY A 104 -0.48 -1.28 -14.41
C GLY A 104 0.26 -2.57 -14.08
N TYR A 105 -0.10 -3.68 -14.73
CA TYR A 105 0.56 -4.97 -14.57
C TYR A 105 1.08 -5.44 -15.92
N LEU A 106 2.34 -5.85 -15.94
CA LEU A 106 2.93 -6.44 -17.13
C LEU A 106 2.47 -7.90 -17.23
N LEU A 107 1.64 -8.22 -18.23
CA LEU A 107 1.12 -9.57 -18.44
C LEU A 107 2.13 -10.48 -19.15
N GLU A 108 2.94 -9.91 -20.04
CA GLU A 108 3.98 -10.60 -20.79
C GLU A 108 5.27 -9.76 -20.78
N PRO A 109 6.46 -10.37 -20.69
CA PRO A 109 7.72 -9.64 -20.75
C PRO A 109 7.83 -8.81 -22.03
N PHE A 110 8.40 -7.61 -21.92
CA PHE A 110 8.72 -6.81 -23.10
C PHE A 110 9.67 -7.54 -24.04
N ARG A 111 9.42 -7.41 -25.33
CA ARG A 111 10.44 -7.65 -26.35
C ARG A 111 11.54 -6.60 -26.24
N ALA A 112 12.71 -6.90 -26.81
CA ALA A 112 13.87 -6.00 -26.72
C ALA A 112 13.61 -4.60 -27.30
N ASP A 113 12.82 -4.51 -28.38
CA ASP A 113 12.41 -3.24 -29.00
C ASP A 113 11.41 -2.46 -28.14
N GLU A 114 10.47 -3.16 -27.50
CA GLU A 114 9.48 -2.56 -26.58
C GLU A 114 10.13 -2.06 -25.29
N LEU A 115 11.08 -2.83 -24.74
CA LEU A 115 11.84 -2.43 -23.55
C LEU A 115 12.63 -1.14 -23.81
N ALA A 116 13.31 -1.05 -24.95
CA ALA A 116 14.05 0.16 -25.33
C ALA A 116 13.12 1.39 -25.45
N GLY A 117 11.92 1.20 -26.00
CA GLY A 117 10.89 2.24 -26.07
C GLY A 117 10.36 2.64 -24.69
N PHE A 118 10.11 1.67 -23.82
CA PHE A 118 9.69 1.88 -22.45
C PHE A 118 10.74 2.67 -21.66
N ASP A 119 12.01 2.27 -21.73
CA ASP A 119 13.11 2.94 -21.04
C ASP A 119 13.25 4.41 -21.48
N ALA A 120 13.15 4.69 -22.79
CA ALA A 120 13.22 6.06 -23.30
C ALA A 120 12.03 6.93 -22.83
N ALA A 121 10.82 6.38 -22.83
CA ALA A 121 9.64 7.07 -22.30
C ALA A 121 9.77 7.31 -20.79
N PHE A 122 10.28 6.32 -20.06
CA PHE A 122 10.46 6.41 -18.62
C PHE A 122 11.51 7.46 -18.24
N GLU A 123 12.65 7.53 -18.92
CA GLU A 123 13.67 8.54 -18.62
C GLU A 123 13.13 9.97 -18.82
N THR A 124 12.20 10.16 -19.76
CA THR A 124 11.48 11.44 -19.90
C THR A 124 10.62 11.74 -18.67
N TRP A 125 9.88 10.75 -18.16
CA TRP A 125 9.07 10.90 -16.95
C TRP A 125 9.92 11.05 -15.69
N ARG A 126 11.07 10.39 -15.60
CA ARG A 126 12.01 10.48 -14.48
C ARG A 126 12.38 11.94 -14.20
N GLY A 127 12.70 12.69 -15.26
CA GLY A 127 13.00 14.13 -15.14
C GLY A 127 11.82 14.94 -14.62
N TRP A 128 10.60 14.64 -15.05
CA TRP A 128 9.39 15.31 -14.57
C TRP A 128 9.03 14.95 -13.12
N LEU A 129 9.21 13.69 -12.74
CA LEU A 129 8.95 13.14 -11.41
C LEU A 129 9.98 13.59 -10.38
N ALA A 130 11.19 13.96 -10.82
CA ALA A 130 12.22 14.47 -9.95
C ALA A 130 11.74 15.72 -9.20
N GLY A 131 11.84 15.67 -7.86
CA GLY A 131 11.43 16.77 -6.99
C GLY A 131 9.92 16.89 -6.73
N GLN A 132 9.09 16.04 -7.34
CA GLN A 132 7.66 16.01 -7.03
C GLN A 132 7.42 15.41 -5.65
N VAL A 133 6.59 16.08 -4.85
CA VAL A 133 6.09 15.58 -3.57
C VAL A 133 4.63 15.20 -3.73
N LEU A 134 4.31 13.97 -3.36
CA LEU A 134 2.98 13.42 -3.29
C LEU A 134 2.46 13.63 -1.86
N GLU A 135 1.37 14.38 -1.72
CA GLU A 135 0.65 14.51 -0.46
C GLU A 135 -0.54 13.56 -0.45
N LEU A 136 -0.52 12.59 0.47
CA LEU A 136 -1.59 11.62 0.66
C LEU A 136 -2.40 11.96 1.90
N GLY A 137 -3.72 11.93 1.77
CA GLY A 137 -4.65 12.17 2.87
C GLY A 137 -4.74 11.01 3.88
N ALA A 138 -5.76 11.05 4.72
CA ALA A 138 -6.08 9.96 5.62
C ALA A 138 -6.25 8.64 4.85
N PRO A 139 -5.67 7.53 5.32
CA PRO A 139 -5.91 6.22 4.72
C PRO A 139 -7.37 5.81 4.88
N ASP A 140 -7.90 5.18 3.83
CA ASP A 140 -9.16 4.46 3.88
C ASP A 140 -8.87 2.96 4.04
N TYR A 141 -9.58 2.31 4.97
CA TYR A 141 -9.76 0.86 4.93
C TYR A 141 -10.78 0.55 3.84
N CYS A 142 -10.38 -0.25 2.86
CA CYS A 142 -11.18 -0.57 1.68
C CYS A 142 -11.39 -2.07 1.55
N THR A 143 -12.51 -2.43 0.96
CA THR A 143 -12.75 -3.76 0.38
C THR A 143 -12.57 -3.67 -1.14
N PHE A 144 -12.30 -4.81 -1.77
CA PHE A 144 -12.14 -4.89 -3.22
C PHE A 144 -12.46 -6.32 -3.70
N ASP A 145 -13.08 -6.42 -4.87
CA ASP A 145 -13.32 -7.71 -5.54
C ASP A 145 -12.19 -8.04 -6.52
N ASP A 146 -11.51 -7.01 -7.03
CA ASP A 146 -10.40 -7.08 -7.96
C ASP A 146 -9.49 -5.84 -7.83
N MET A 147 -8.47 -5.74 -8.69
CA MET A 147 -7.50 -4.62 -8.65
C MET A 147 -7.99 -3.36 -9.37
N LEU A 148 -9.22 -3.32 -9.91
CA LEU A 148 -9.78 -2.18 -10.65
C LEU A 148 -10.33 -1.11 -9.71
N ALA A 149 -10.94 -1.51 -8.59
CA ALA A 149 -11.57 -0.59 -7.65
C ALA A 149 -11.40 -1.02 -6.19
N PHE A 150 -11.09 -0.04 -5.34
CA PHE A 150 -11.00 -0.19 -3.90
C PHE A 150 -12.11 0.65 -3.28
N THR A 151 -13.15 0.00 -2.77
CA THR A 151 -14.33 0.66 -2.20
C THR A 151 -14.05 1.03 -0.74
N PRO A 152 -14.07 2.32 -0.37
CA PRO A 152 -13.87 2.72 1.03
C PRO A 152 -14.96 2.16 1.93
N HIS A 153 -14.55 1.47 2.99
CA HIS A 153 -15.42 0.98 4.05
C HIS A 153 -15.33 1.87 5.30
N LEU A 154 -14.13 2.35 5.64
CA LEU A 154 -13.87 3.26 6.75
C LEU A 154 -12.71 4.20 6.43
N ARG A 155 -12.89 5.51 6.61
CA ARG A 155 -11.77 6.45 6.68
C ARG A 155 -11.18 6.44 8.09
N LEU A 156 -9.86 6.26 8.21
CA LEU A 156 -9.22 6.30 9.54
C LEU A 156 -9.42 7.69 10.16
N PRO A 157 -9.81 7.79 11.45
CA PRO A 157 -10.02 9.09 12.09
C PRO A 157 -8.74 9.92 12.12
N GLU A 158 -8.85 11.21 11.84
CA GLU A 158 -7.73 12.15 11.97
C GLU A 158 -7.61 12.61 13.44
N ARG A 159 -6.38 12.79 13.92
CA ARG A 159 -6.09 13.36 15.26
C ARG A 159 -5.91 14.87 15.22
#